data_AF-A0A7W0A1S7-F1
#
_entry.id   AF-A0A7W0A1S7-F1
#
_cell.length_a   1.000
_cell.length_b   1.000
_cell.length_c   1.000
_cell.angle_alpha   90.00
_cell.angle_beta   90.00
_cell.angle_gamma   90.00
#
_symmetry.space_group_name_H-M   'P 1'
#
loop_
_entity.id
_entity.type
_entity.pdbx_description
1 polymer ?
#
loop_
_entity_poly.entity_id
_entity_poly.type
_entity_poly.pdbx_seq_one_letter_code
_entity_poly.pdbx_strand_id
1 'polypeptide(L)'
;MQTVLMVCRMDVGRELAVREVHDRFPIDVLVRGIGVERLVVFIGSGQYALELTVSDGDFQEQFHRFLSTPEVRDLFSALGEHVQDLPSPDTGTA
;
A
#
# COMPACT_ATOMS: atom_id res chain seq x y z
N MET A 1 -18.02 4.76 4.24
CA MET A 1 -17.10 3.86 3.52
C MET A 1 -16.54 4.61 2.32
N GLN A 2 -15.22 4.70 2.21
CA GLN A 2 -14.54 5.39 1.11
C GLN A 2 -13.51 4.44 0.48
N THR A 3 -13.39 4.46 -0.84
CA THR A 3 -12.39 3.66 -1.57
C THR A 3 -11.49 4.58 -2.36
N VAL A 4 -10.18 4.39 -2.22
CA VAL A 4 -9.15 5.16 -2.92
C VAL A 4 -8.27 4.20 -3.70
N LEU A 5 -7.94 4.59 -4.93
CA LEU A 5 -6.98 3.90 -5.77
C LEU A 5 -5.72 4.76 -5.86
N MET A 6 -4.62 4.25 -5.33
CA MET A 6 -3.29 4.81 -5.53
C MET A 6 -2.65 4.10 -6.72
N VAL A 7 -2.07 4.86 -7.65
CA VAL A 7 -1.35 4.30 -8.80
C VAL A 7 0.07 4.86 -8.80
N CYS A 8 1.03 3.96 -8.74
CA CYS A 8 2.45 4.23 -8.73
C CYS A 8 3.09 3.62 -9.97
N ARG A 9 4.20 4.24 -10.42
CA ARG A 9 4.98 3.70 -11.52
C ARG A 9 5.81 2.53 -11.02
N MET A 10 5.85 1.45 -11.79
CA MET A 10 6.67 0.27 -11.49
C MET A 10 7.63 0.00 -12.65
N ASP A 11 8.82 -0.47 -12.33
CA ASP A 11 9.79 -0.90 -13.34
C ASP A 11 9.25 -2.07 -14.17
N VAL A 12 9.28 -1.92 -15.50
CA VAL A 12 8.78 -2.94 -16.43
C VAL A 12 9.60 -4.23 -16.30
N GLY A 13 8.92 -5.38 -16.20
CA GLY A 13 9.58 -6.69 -16.03
C GLY A 13 9.84 -7.06 -14.57
N ARG A 14 9.50 -6.21 -13.60
CA ARG A 14 9.63 -6.49 -12.16
C ARG A 14 8.36 -7.02 -11.50
N GLU A 15 7.34 -7.37 -12.28
CA GLU A 15 6.05 -7.86 -11.79
C GLU A 15 6.20 -9.04 -10.83
N LEU A 16 7.10 -9.98 -11.14
CA LEU A 16 7.34 -11.16 -10.29
C LEU A 16 7.95 -10.76 -8.93
N ALA A 17 8.99 -9.93 -8.94
CA ALA A 17 9.65 -9.48 -7.72
C ALA A 17 8.69 -8.70 -6.80
N VAL A 18 7.84 -7.84 -7.39
CA VAL A 18 6.79 -7.12 -6.65
C VAL A 18 5.77 -8.10 -6.04
N ARG A 19 5.36 -9.15 -6.77
CA ARG A 19 4.48 -10.20 -6.21
C ARG A 19 5.12 -10.95 -5.05
N GLU A 20 6.40 -11.32 -5.16
CA GLU A 20 7.14 -12.00 -4.10
C GLU A 20 7.28 -11.14 -2.82
N VAL A 21 7.33 -9.81 -2.97
CA VAL A 21 7.25 -8.88 -1.82
C VAL A 21 5.88 -8.97 -1.13
N HIS A 22 4.79 -9.01 -1.90
CA HIS A 22 3.43 -9.18 -1.35
C HIS A 22 3.19 -10.56 -0.73
N ASP A 23 3.71 -11.63 -1.33
CA ASP A 23 3.53 -13.00 -0.82
C ASP A 23 4.16 -13.20 0.57
N ARG A 24 5.15 -12.36 0.93
CA ARG A 24 5.78 -12.34 2.26
C ARG A 24 5.06 -11.46 3.27
N PHE A 25 4.08 -10.66 2.84
CA PHE A 25 3.38 -9.74 3.73
C PHE A 25 2.42 -10.50 4.67
N PRO A 26 2.50 -10.27 5.99
CA PRO A 26 1.64 -10.95 6.95
C PRO A 26 0.22 -10.38 6.91
N ILE A 27 -0.67 -10.99 6.11
CA ILE A 27 -2.04 -10.49 5.87
C ILE A 27 -2.87 -10.32 7.15
N ASP A 28 -2.59 -11.11 8.19
CA ASP A 28 -3.26 -11.03 9.49
C ASP A 28 -3.10 -9.67 10.19
N VAL A 29 -2.10 -8.87 9.79
CA VAL A 29 -1.90 -7.50 10.29
C VAL A 29 -3.05 -6.58 9.87
N LEU A 30 -3.65 -6.80 8.70
CA LEU A 30 -4.76 -5.99 8.19
C LEU A 30 -6.02 -6.12 9.07
N VAL A 31 -6.16 -7.22 9.81
CA VAL A 31 -7.33 -7.51 10.65
C VAL A 31 -7.25 -6.83 12.03
N ARG A 32 -6.11 -6.21 12.38
CA ARG A 32 -5.84 -5.64 13.71
C ARG A 32 -6.38 -4.22 13.94
N GLY A 33 -7.38 -3.79 13.17
CA GLY A 33 -8.00 -2.47 13.34
C GLY A 33 -7.14 -1.30 12.83
N ILE A 34 -6.36 -1.52 11.77
CA ILE A 34 -5.49 -0.49 11.17
C ILE A 34 -6.25 0.55 10.32
N GLY A 35 -7.59 0.52 10.32
CA GLY A 35 -8.45 1.45 9.57
C GLY A 35 -8.71 1.03 8.12
N VAL A 36 -8.39 -0.21 7.75
CA VAL A 36 -8.57 -0.71 6.38
C VAL A 36 -9.48 -1.92 6.42
N GLU A 37 -10.56 -1.86 5.65
CA GLU A 37 -11.54 -2.95 5.51
C GLU A 37 -11.20 -3.86 4.34
N ARG A 38 -10.60 -3.30 3.27
CA ARG A 38 -10.22 -4.04 2.08
C ARG A 38 -8.96 -3.47 1.46
N LEU A 39 -8.06 -4.36 1.03
CA LEU A 39 -6.84 -4.04 0.32
C LEU A 39 -6.75 -4.93 -0.93
N VAL A 40 -6.58 -4.33 -2.10
CA VAL A 40 -6.34 -5.06 -3.35
C VAL A 40 -5.18 -4.44 -4.09
N VAL A 41 -4.34 -5.28 -4.68
CA VAL A 41 -3.17 -4.83 -5.45
C VAL A 41 -3.30 -5.31 -6.89
N PHE A 42 -3.06 -4.41 -7.84
CA PHE A 42 -2.94 -4.71 -9.26
C PHE A 42 -1.50 -4.44 -9.70
N ILE A 43 -0.90 -5.43 -10.37
CA ILE A 43 0.50 -5.41 -10.79
C ILE A 43 0.58 -5.76 -12.26
N GLY A 44 1.07 -4.84 -13.09
CA GLY A 44 1.32 -5.09 -14.51
C GLY A 44 1.45 -3.82 -15.34
N SER A 45 1.91 -3.98 -16.60
CA SER A 45 2.03 -2.89 -17.57
C SER A 45 2.88 -1.70 -17.07
N GLY A 46 3.88 -1.96 -16.22
CA GLY A 46 4.70 -0.91 -15.60
C GLY A 46 3.95 -0.07 -14.55
N GLN A 47 2.84 -0.59 -14.02
CA GLN A 47 2.02 0.05 -12.99
C GLN A 47 1.90 -0.85 -11.77
N TYR A 48 1.89 -0.20 -10.61
CA TYR A 48 1.51 -0.76 -9.33
C TYR A 48 0.31 0.03 -8.83
N ALA A 49 -0.84 -0.63 -8.64
CA ALA A 49 -2.02 0.04 -8.13
C ALA A 49 -2.51 -0.61 -6.83
N LEU A 50 -2.76 0.21 -5.83
CA LEU A 50 -3.26 -0.19 -4.52
C LEU A 50 -4.66 0.39 -4.31
N GLU A 51 -5.65 -0.47 -4.25
CA GLU A 51 -7.01 -0.12 -3.88
C GLU A 51 -7.20 -0.34 -2.37
N LEU A 52 -7.55 0.73 -1.67
CA LEU A 52 -7.78 0.75 -0.23
C LEU A 52 -9.22 1.13 0.03
N THR A 53 -9.97 0.30 0.76
CA THR A 53 -11.26 0.68 1.33
C THR A 53 -11.10 0.90 2.82
N VAL A 54 -11.48 2.09 3.28
CA VAL A 54 -11.46 2.47 4.68
C VAL A 54 -12.89 2.51 5.24
N SER A 55 -12.98 2.19 6.53
CA SER A 55 -14.21 2.27 7.32
C SER A 55 -14.72 3.70 7.47
N ASP A 56 -15.91 3.91 8.04
CA ASP A 56 -16.40 5.28 8.31
C ASP A 56 -15.43 6.06 9.21
N GLY A 57 -15.16 7.31 8.85
CA GLY A 57 -14.23 8.19 9.56
C GLY A 57 -13.40 9.06 8.61
N ASP A 58 -12.37 9.71 9.16
CA ASP A 58 -11.43 10.51 8.40
C ASP A 58 -10.46 9.61 7.62
N PHE A 59 -10.49 9.67 6.29
CA PHE A 59 -9.60 8.91 5.42
C PHE A 59 -8.13 9.21 5.68
N GLN A 60 -7.76 10.48 5.85
CA GLN A 60 -6.36 10.86 6.04
C GLN A 60 -5.81 10.27 7.33
N GLU A 61 -6.60 10.31 8.41
CA GLU A 61 -6.21 9.70 9.69
C GLU A 61 -6.02 8.17 9.54
N GLN A 62 -6.98 7.49 8.91
CA GLN A 62 -6.91 6.04 8.70
C GLN A 62 -5.76 5.64 7.77
N PHE A 63 -5.51 6.43 6.73
CA PHE A 63 -4.41 6.21 5.80
C PHE A 63 -3.04 6.45 6.46
N HIS A 64 -2.89 7.51 7.27
CA HIS A 64 -1.68 7.72 8.06
C HIS A 64 -1.44 6.58 9.05
N ARG A 65 -2.49 6.08 9.70
CA ARG A 65 -2.39 4.91 10.61
C ARG A 65 -1.95 3.65 9.85
N PHE A 66 -2.52 3.41 8.67
CA PHE A 66 -2.12 2.32 7.78
C PHE A 66 -0.63 2.42 7.41
N LEU A 67 -0.18 3.57 6.89
CA LEU A 67 1.22 3.78 6.52
C LEU A 67 2.19 3.73 7.71
N SER A 68 1.73 4.06 8.91
CA SER A 68 2.55 4.02 10.12
C SER A 68 2.70 2.61 10.71
N THR A 69 1.94 1.64 10.22
CA THR A 69 2.01 0.25 10.68
C THR A 69 3.37 -0.35 10.29
N PRO A 70 4.16 -0.93 11.23
CA PRO A 70 5.51 -1.40 10.94
C PRO A 70 5.60 -2.33 9.73
N GLU A 71 4.68 -3.29 9.63
CA GLU A 71 4.66 -4.26 8.55
C GLU A 71 4.32 -3.62 7.19
N VAL A 72 3.50 -2.56 7.19
CA VAL A 72 3.20 -1.78 5.98
C VAL A 72 4.40 -0.92 5.58
N ARG A 73 5.12 -0.35 6.55
CA ARG A 73 6.37 0.37 6.29
C ARG A 73 7.43 -0.53 5.68
N ASP A 74 7.59 -1.73 6.23
CA ASP A 74 8.54 -2.72 5.72
C ASP A 74 8.15 -3.18 4.31
N LEU A 75 6.86 -3.40 4.06
CA LEU A 75 6.32 -3.68 2.74
C LEU A 75 6.67 -2.57 1.74
N PHE A 76 6.36 -1.31 2.07
CA PHE A 76 6.58 -0.19 1.17
C PHE A 76 8.06 0.09 0.95
N SER A 77 8.89 -0.10 1.98
CA SER A 77 10.34 -0.03 1.85
C SER A 77 10.90 -1.10 0.91
N ALA A 78 10.39 -2.34 0.97
CA ALA A 78 10.81 -3.42 0.07
C ALA A 78 10.32 -3.17 -1.36
N LEU A 79 9.11 -2.64 -1.54
CA LEU A 79 8.58 -2.27 -2.85
C LEU A 79 9.34 -1.10 -3.49
N GLY A 80 9.93 -0.21 -2.69
CA GLY A 80 10.66 0.98 -3.17
C GLY A 80 11.86 0.67 -4.08
N GLU A 81 12.34 -0.57 -4.14
CA GLU A 81 13.36 -1.00 -5.11
C GLU A 81 12.80 -1.09 -6.55
N HIS A 82 11.49 -1.23 -6.70
CA HIS A 82 10.83 -1.50 -7.99
C HIS A 82 9.65 -0.57 -8.30
N VAL A 83 9.13 0.13 -7.29
CA VAL A 83 7.95 0.99 -7.38
C VAL A 83 8.33 2.40 -6.93
N GLN A 84 7.98 3.38 -7.75
CA GLN A 84 8.31 4.79 -7.57
C GLN A 84 7.13 5.54 -6.96
N ASP A 85 7.41 6.63 -6.26
CA ASP A 85 6.40 7.52 -5.67
C ASP A 85 5.46 6.82 -4.67
N LEU A 86 5.97 5.79 -3.98
CA LEU A 86 5.26 5.19 -2.85
C LEU A 86 5.17 6.21 -1.69
N PRO A 87 4.01 6.33 -1.04
CA PRO A 87 3.86 7.23 0.08
C PRO A 87 4.63 6.71 1.29
N SER A 88 5.22 7.64 2.04
CA SER A 88 5.87 7.37 3.32
C SER A 88 5.08 8.03 4.46
N PRO A 89 5.25 7.58 5.73
CA PRO A 89 4.62 8.22 6.88
C PRO A 89 4.98 9.71 7.01
N ASP A 90 6.16 10.09 6.51
CA ASP A 90 6.70 11.45 6.55
C ASP A 90 6.29 12.27 5.31
N THR A 91 5.54 11.67 4.38
CA THR A 91 5.01 12.38 3.21
C THR A 91 3.85 13.26 3.67
N GLY A 92 4.14 14.54 3.92
CA GLY A 92 3.10 15.52 4.18
C GLY A 92 2.23 15.74 2.93
N THR A 93 0.92 15.89 3.12
CA THR A 93 0.06 16.50 2.11
C THR A 93 0.42 17.98 1.98
N ALA A 94 0.91 18.38 0.80
CA ALA A 94 1.13 19.78 0.45
C ALA A 94 -0.19 20.56 0.32
#